data_AF-A0A6J5F8V2-F1
#
_entry.id   AF-A0A6J5F8V2-F1
#
_cell.length_a   1.000
_cell.length_b   1.000
_cell.length_c   1.000
_cell.angle_alpha   90.00
_cell.angle_beta   90.00
_cell.angle_gamma   90.00
#
_symmetry.space_group_name_H-M   'P 1'
#
loop_
_entity.id
_entity.type
_entity.pdbx_description
1 polymer ?
#
loop_
_entity_poly.entity_id
_entity_poly.type
_entity_poly.pdbx_seq_one_letter_code
_entity_poly.pdbx_strand_id
1 'polypeptide(L)'
;MPSPTIATARRSRNAAISASFASGNSSATGCTPSGDGATTLGAVAIGLGAASVALGTGSTASADLSVAIGQGATANVVNSVAIGQEAVTGTATAVSSASVGWLTYGGFAGSTPAGVVSVGSVGFERQITTVAAGQIGANSTDAINGSQLYSVASEVVALSTGLSTTNSSVASLSTSTQGGLTSLSTGLSTTNSTVAQLKKGVTYGFVADTKGDGSDQPTVTKGSNSAAIGANSSDGGRSNVVSVGAPGAERQVTNVAAGTPDTVWIYS
;
A
#
# COMPACT_ATOMS: atom_id res chain seq x y z
N MET A 1 -98.41 5.96 38.04
CA MET A 1 -96.94 6.12 38.02
C MET A 1 -96.32 4.76 37.74
N PRO A 2 -95.68 4.51 36.58
CA PRO A 2 -94.94 3.28 36.34
C PRO A 2 -93.46 3.44 36.73
N SER A 3 -92.90 2.40 37.34
CA SER A 3 -91.54 2.29 37.89
C SER A 3 -90.45 2.41 36.82
N PRO A 4 -89.28 3.00 37.13
CA PRO A 4 -88.15 3.06 36.20
C PRO A 4 -87.37 1.74 36.18
N THR A 5 -87.31 1.10 35.02
CA THR A 5 -86.44 -0.05 34.75
C THR A 5 -84.99 0.43 34.65
N ILE A 6 -84.12 -0.12 35.51
CA ILE A 6 -82.67 0.13 35.52
C ILE A 6 -82.06 -0.39 34.22
N ALA A 7 -81.52 0.52 33.40
CA ALA A 7 -80.75 0.21 32.21
C ALA A 7 -79.33 -0.22 32.60
N THR A 8 -79.02 -1.50 32.45
CA THR A 8 -77.66 -2.03 32.57
C THR A 8 -76.78 -1.44 31.46
N ALA A 9 -75.87 -0.54 31.83
CA ALA A 9 -74.88 0.01 30.92
C ALA A 9 -73.96 -1.12 30.41
N ARG A 10 -74.22 -1.59 29.17
CA ARG A 10 -73.21 -2.33 28.42
C ARG A 10 -72.03 -1.38 28.22
N ARG A 11 -70.91 -1.67 28.89
CA ARG A 11 -69.60 -1.11 28.52
C ARG A 11 -69.42 -1.37 27.02
N SER A 12 -69.47 -0.31 26.24
CA SER A 12 -69.00 -0.29 24.86
C SER A 12 -67.51 -0.62 24.91
N ARG A 13 -67.15 -1.89 24.76
CA ARG A 13 -65.84 -2.23 24.21
C ARG A 13 -65.77 -1.49 22.88
N ASN A 14 -64.80 -0.59 22.75
CA ASN A 14 -64.46 0.17 21.54
C ASN A 14 -64.86 -0.64 20.31
N ALA A 15 -65.99 -0.27 19.71
CA ALA A 15 -66.36 -0.79 18.42
C ALA A 15 -65.25 -0.35 17.48
N ALA A 16 -64.50 -1.31 16.95
CA ALA A 16 -63.60 -1.06 15.84
C ALA A 16 -64.40 -0.29 14.79
N ILE A 17 -64.07 0.97 14.60
CA ILE A 17 -64.51 1.73 13.44
C ILE A 17 -63.78 1.05 12.28
N SER A 18 -64.41 0.03 11.69
CA SER A 18 -64.11 -0.40 10.34
C SER A 18 -64.61 0.68 9.38
N ALA A 19 -64.00 1.86 9.43
CA ALA A 19 -64.07 2.81 8.33
C ALA A 19 -63.18 2.22 7.23
N SER A 20 -63.81 1.45 6.34
CA SER A 20 -63.20 1.01 5.10
C SER A 20 -62.86 2.25 4.26
N PHE A 21 -61.60 2.70 4.29
CA PHE A 21 -61.05 3.58 3.27
C PHE A 21 -60.83 2.74 2.01
N ALA A 22 -61.93 2.37 1.35
CA ALA A 22 -61.91 1.59 0.12
C ALA A 22 -61.82 2.52 -1.09
N SER A 23 -60.60 2.76 -1.59
CA SER A 23 -60.40 3.17 -2.97
C SER A 23 -59.75 2.01 -3.73
N GLY A 24 -60.57 1.24 -4.45
CA GLY A 24 -60.14 0.32 -5.51
C GLY A 24 -59.39 -0.94 -5.06
N ASN A 25 -60.12 -2.05 -4.91
CA ASN A 25 -59.61 -3.43 -4.99
C ASN A 25 -58.77 -3.99 -3.83
N SER A 26 -59.26 -3.92 -2.58
CA SER A 26 -58.92 -4.89 -1.52
C SER A 26 -59.97 -4.84 -0.41
N SER A 27 -60.89 -5.80 -0.41
CA SER A 27 -61.83 -6.00 0.69
C SER A 27 -61.04 -6.35 1.95
N ALA A 28 -61.28 -5.66 3.07
CA ALA A 28 -60.75 -6.00 4.40
C ALA A 28 -61.36 -7.30 4.97
N THR A 29 -61.82 -8.20 4.10
CA THR A 29 -62.28 -9.54 4.47
C THR A 29 -61.12 -10.30 5.11
N GLY A 30 -61.29 -10.68 6.38
CA GLY A 30 -60.36 -11.51 7.13
C GLY A 30 -59.18 -10.80 7.79
N CYS A 31 -59.13 -9.46 7.82
CA CYS A 31 -58.08 -8.76 8.57
C CYS A 31 -58.26 -8.91 10.10
N THR A 32 -57.16 -8.97 10.84
CA THR A 32 -57.15 -9.24 12.30
C THR A 32 -56.27 -8.24 13.07
N PRO A 33 -56.82 -7.07 13.46
CA PRO A 33 -56.14 -6.12 14.35
C PRO A 33 -56.31 -6.57 15.81
N SER A 34 -55.51 -7.54 16.24
CA SER A 34 -55.58 -8.15 17.59
C SER A 34 -54.74 -7.40 18.63
N GLY A 35 -53.69 -6.70 18.21
CA GLY A 35 -52.87 -5.88 19.10
C GLY A 35 -53.60 -4.60 19.52
N ASP A 36 -53.35 -4.14 20.75
CA ASP A 36 -53.91 -2.87 21.22
C ASP A 36 -53.44 -1.71 20.33
N GLY A 37 -54.37 -0.95 19.74
CA GLY A 37 -54.05 0.11 18.79
C GLY A 37 -53.51 -0.35 17.43
N ALA A 38 -53.64 -1.62 17.04
CA ALA A 38 -53.19 -2.12 15.74
C ALA A 38 -54.02 -1.57 14.56
N THR A 39 -53.37 -1.29 13.43
CA THR A 39 -53.99 -0.91 12.16
C THR A 39 -53.75 -1.99 11.11
N THR A 40 -54.82 -2.54 10.52
CA THR A 40 -54.72 -3.55 9.47
C THR A 40 -55.51 -3.15 8.23
N LEU A 41 -54.89 -3.18 7.05
CA LEU A 41 -55.54 -2.91 5.77
C LEU A 41 -55.06 -3.90 4.70
N GLY A 42 -56.00 -4.56 4.02
CA GLY A 42 -55.73 -5.63 3.05
C GLY A 42 -56.36 -6.95 3.46
N ALA A 43 -56.65 -7.81 2.48
CA ALA A 43 -57.28 -9.11 2.76
C ALA A 43 -56.35 -9.98 3.62
N VAL A 44 -56.87 -10.56 4.71
CA VAL A 44 -56.10 -11.42 5.63
C VAL A 44 -54.85 -10.74 6.23
N ALA A 45 -54.82 -9.40 6.30
CA ALA A 45 -53.75 -8.67 7.00
C ALA A 45 -53.86 -8.88 8.52
N ILE A 46 -52.73 -9.10 9.20
CA ILE A 46 -52.69 -9.48 10.62
C ILE A 46 -51.85 -8.45 11.39
N GLY A 47 -52.43 -7.82 12.41
CA GLY A 47 -51.73 -6.92 13.34
C GLY A 47 -51.83 -7.45 14.76
N LEU A 48 -50.86 -8.25 15.21
CA LEU A 48 -50.86 -8.86 16.55
C LEU A 48 -50.16 -7.98 17.59
N GLY A 49 -49.13 -7.24 17.19
CA GLY A 49 -48.36 -6.40 18.10
C GLY A 49 -49.13 -5.16 18.54
N ALA A 50 -48.89 -4.68 19.75
CA ALA A 50 -49.42 -3.41 20.22
C ALA A 50 -48.90 -2.27 19.33
N ALA A 51 -49.78 -1.34 18.94
CA ALA A 51 -49.53 -0.22 18.04
C ALA A 51 -48.85 -0.64 16.71
N SER A 52 -49.14 -1.84 16.22
CA SER A 52 -48.60 -2.36 14.96
C SER A 52 -49.39 -1.87 13.74
N VAL A 53 -48.75 -1.88 12.57
CA VAL A 53 -49.37 -1.53 11.29
C VAL A 53 -49.12 -2.63 10.27
N ALA A 54 -50.17 -3.23 9.72
CA ALA A 54 -50.09 -4.20 8.63
C ALA A 54 -50.88 -3.70 7.41
N LEU A 55 -50.19 -3.39 6.33
CA LEU A 55 -50.74 -2.84 5.08
C LEU A 55 -50.38 -3.74 3.90
N GLY A 56 -51.37 -4.41 3.32
CA GLY A 56 -51.22 -5.31 2.17
C GLY A 56 -51.83 -6.68 2.44
N THR A 57 -52.24 -7.37 1.38
CA THR A 57 -52.82 -8.72 1.46
C THR A 57 -51.84 -9.68 2.15
N GLY A 58 -52.29 -10.37 3.20
CA GLY A 58 -51.46 -11.30 3.97
C GLY A 58 -50.25 -10.67 4.67
N SER A 59 -50.17 -9.34 4.77
CA SER A 59 -49.15 -8.68 5.58
C SER A 59 -49.34 -9.02 7.06
N THR A 60 -48.25 -9.18 7.81
CA THR A 60 -48.27 -9.57 9.22
C THR A 60 -47.34 -8.68 10.03
N ALA A 61 -47.89 -7.84 10.90
CA ALA A 61 -47.14 -7.07 11.90
C ALA A 61 -47.36 -7.71 13.28
N SER A 62 -46.49 -8.65 13.65
CA SER A 62 -46.69 -9.50 14.83
C SER A 62 -45.99 -8.99 16.09
N ALA A 63 -45.03 -8.07 15.97
CA ALA A 63 -44.30 -7.49 17.10
C ALA A 63 -44.84 -6.10 17.47
N ASP A 64 -44.64 -5.69 18.72
CA ASP A 64 -45.03 -4.36 19.20
C ASP A 64 -44.30 -3.26 18.42
N LEU A 65 -45.01 -2.18 18.12
CA LEU A 65 -44.51 -1.02 17.36
C LEU A 65 -43.95 -1.39 15.97
N SER A 66 -44.35 -2.54 15.42
CA SER A 66 -43.86 -3.00 14.12
C SER A 66 -44.74 -2.55 12.96
N VAL A 67 -44.14 -2.40 11.78
CA VAL A 67 -44.82 -1.95 10.56
C VAL A 67 -44.51 -2.90 9.42
N ALA A 68 -45.52 -3.54 8.84
CA ALA A 68 -45.44 -4.38 7.65
C ALA A 68 -46.21 -3.73 6.50
N ILE A 69 -45.52 -3.36 5.41
CA ILE A 69 -46.12 -2.71 4.24
C ILE A 69 -45.74 -3.52 2.98
N GLY A 70 -46.74 -4.08 2.31
CA GLY A 70 -46.59 -4.90 1.11
C GLY A 70 -47.32 -6.24 1.25
N GLN A 71 -47.71 -6.84 0.13
CA GLN A 71 -48.31 -8.18 0.12
C GLN A 71 -47.32 -9.17 0.75
N GLY A 72 -47.78 -9.98 1.71
CA GLY A 72 -46.95 -10.96 2.42
C GLY A 72 -45.80 -10.37 3.28
N ALA A 73 -45.70 -9.05 3.44
CA ALA A 73 -44.66 -8.44 4.28
C ALA A 73 -44.84 -8.88 5.74
N THR A 74 -43.76 -9.22 6.43
CA THR A 74 -43.77 -9.73 7.81
C THR A 74 -42.84 -8.93 8.71
N ALA A 75 -43.40 -8.15 9.64
CA ALA A 75 -42.66 -7.43 10.67
C ALA A 75 -42.86 -8.14 12.02
N ASN A 76 -41.89 -8.96 12.40
CA ASN A 76 -41.89 -9.83 13.59
C ASN A 76 -40.84 -9.42 14.64
N VAL A 77 -40.19 -8.27 14.45
CA VAL A 77 -39.22 -7.68 15.38
C VAL A 77 -39.81 -6.39 15.94
N VAL A 78 -39.66 -6.18 17.26
CA VAL A 78 -40.16 -4.98 17.95
C VAL A 78 -39.55 -3.73 17.32
N ASN A 79 -40.34 -2.65 17.23
CA ASN A 79 -39.89 -1.34 16.74
C ASN A 79 -39.19 -1.41 15.36
N SER A 80 -39.65 -2.30 14.48
CA SER A 80 -39.04 -2.56 13.17
C SER A 80 -40.03 -2.47 12.03
N VAL A 81 -39.52 -2.29 10.81
CA VAL A 81 -40.31 -2.09 9.60
C VAL A 81 -39.94 -3.13 8.54
N ALA A 82 -40.93 -3.83 7.98
CA ALA A 82 -40.80 -4.57 6.73
C ALA A 82 -41.52 -3.79 5.62
N ILE A 83 -40.82 -3.43 4.55
CA ILE A 83 -41.37 -2.66 3.43
C ILE A 83 -41.08 -3.33 2.08
N GLY A 84 -42.14 -3.53 1.29
CA GLY A 84 -42.13 -4.24 0.03
C GLY A 84 -42.79 -5.61 0.12
N GLN A 85 -43.20 -6.15 -1.03
CA GLN A 85 -43.77 -7.49 -1.13
C GLN A 85 -42.81 -8.51 -0.50
N GLU A 86 -43.33 -9.38 0.38
CA GLU A 86 -42.59 -10.47 1.02
C GLU A 86 -41.34 -10.02 1.79
N ALA A 87 -41.24 -8.73 2.16
CA ALA A 87 -40.18 -8.25 3.02
C ALA A 87 -40.34 -8.82 4.42
N VAL A 88 -39.24 -9.23 5.06
CA VAL A 88 -39.26 -9.83 6.40
C VAL A 88 -38.23 -9.15 7.28
N THR A 89 -38.62 -8.71 8.47
CA THR A 89 -37.66 -8.17 9.45
C THR A 89 -36.77 -9.27 10.04
N GLY A 90 -35.48 -9.02 10.15
CA GLY A 90 -34.55 -9.81 10.96
C GLY A 90 -34.18 -9.08 12.26
N THR A 91 -33.65 -9.78 13.26
CA THR A 91 -33.16 -9.14 14.49
C THR A 91 -32.02 -8.18 14.18
N ALA A 92 -32.04 -6.97 14.76
CA ALA A 92 -30.98 -5.99 14.56
C ALA A 92 -29.66 -6.47 15.18
N THR A 93 -28.56 -6.34 14.43
CA THR A 93 -27.22 -6.65 14.93
C THR A 93 -26.49 -5.36 15.25
N ALA A 94 -26.05 -5.21 16.50
CA ALA A 94 -25.21 -4.11 16.93
C ALA A 94 -23.81 -4.22 16.29
N VAL A 95 -23.35 -3.13 15.66
CA VAL A 95 -22.02 -3.05 15.04
C VAL A 95 -21.32 -1.79 15.54
N SER A 96 -20.30 -1.95 16.38
CA SER A 96 -19.51 -0.85 16.94
C SER A 96 -18.10 -0.73 16.34
N SER A 97 -17.65 -1.77 15.62
CA SER A 97 -16.34 -1.85 15.00
C SER A 97 -16.29 -2.87 13.86
N ALA A 98 -15.31 -2.72 12.98
CA ALA A 98 -14.94 -3.71 11.96
C ALA A 98 -13.41 -3.74 11.78
N SER A 99 -12.86 -4.91 11.48
CA SER A 99 -11.43 -5.09 11.27
C SER A 99 -11.13 -5.37 9.79
N VAL A 100 -10.10 -4.69 9.26
CA VAL A 100 -9.55 -4.92 7.92
C VAL A 100 -8.07 -5.27 8.08
N GLY A 101 -7.74 -6.55 7.84
CA GLY A 101 -6.40 -7.07 8.16
C GLY A 101 -6.10 -6.93 9.66
N TRP A 102 -5.03 -6.21 9.98
CA TRP A 102 -4.58 -5.97 11.36
C TRP A 102 -5.18 -4.71 11.99
N LEU A 103 -5.90 -3.87 11.23
CA LEU A 103 -6.45 -2.61 11.71
C LEU A 103 -7.92 -2.77 12.07
N THR A 104 -8.29 -2.34 13.27
CA THR A 104 -9.68 -2.27 13.71
C THR A 104 -10.17 -0.84 13.70
N TYR A 105 -11.22 -0.59 12.92
CA TYR A 105 -11.98 0.65 12.94
C TYR A 105 -13.08 0.50 13.99
N GLY A 106 -13.10 1.37 15.00
CA GLY A 106 -14.09 1.34 16.07
C GLY A 106 -14.73 2.70 16.30
N GLY A 107 -15.71 2.74 17.21
CA GLY A 107 -16.43 3.97 17.53
C GLY A 107 -17.43 4.35 16.45
N PHE A 108 -18.01 3.37 15.76
CA PHE A 108 -19.06 3.64 14.77
C PHE A 108 -20.28 4.27 15.43
N ALA A 109 -20.78 5.35 14.84
CA ALA A 109 -22.05 5.94 15.25
C ALA A 109 -23.20 4.95 15.01
N GLY A 110 -24.26 5.08 15.82
CA GLY A 110 -25.46 4.23 15.68
C GLY A 110 -25.25 2.76 16.05
N SER A 111 -24.23 2.42 16.84
CA SER A 111 -23.86 1.02 17.15
C SER A 111 -24.89 0.22 17.95
N THR A 112 -25.94 0.86 18.47
CA THR A 112 -27.02 0.23 19.24
C THR A 112 -28.37 0.46 18.54
N PRO A 113 -28.70 -0.35 17.52
CA PRO A 113 -29.94 -0.17 16.76
C PRO A 113 -31.18 -0.47 17.63
N ALA A 114 -32.20 0.38 17.53
CA ALA A 114 -33.48 0.19 18.22
C ALA A 114 -34.43 -0.79 17.49
N GLY A 115 -34.07 -1.21 16.28
CA GLY A 115 -34.86 -2.05 15.38
C GLY A 115 -34.22 -2.10 14.00
N VAL A 116 -34.92 -2.67 13.01
CA VAL A 116 -34.48 -2.70 11.61
C VAL A 116 -35.51 -2.12 10.66
N VAL A 117 -35.05 -1.68 9.49
CA VAL A 117 -35.90 -1.52 8.31
C VAL A 117 -35.45 -2.56 7.28
N SER A 118 -36.30 -3.55 7.01
CA SER A 118 -36.07 -4.56 5.98
C SER A 118 -36.81 -4.18 4.71
N VAL A 119 -36.08 -4.10 3.60
CA VAL A 119 -36.63 -3.80 2.27
C VAL A 119 -36.87 -5.07 1.43
N GLY A 120 -36.68 -6.26 2.01
CA GLY A 120 -36.74 -7.53 1.29
C GLY A 120 -36.62 -8.74 2.21
N SER A 121 -36.26 -9.87 1.62
CA SER A 121 -35.98 -11.12 2.32
C SER A 121 -34.77 -11.79 1.67
N VAL A 122 -34.23 -12.84 2.30
CA VAL A 122 -33.02 -13.52 1.80
C VAL A 122 -33.25 -14.06 0.38
N GLY A 123 -32.41 -13.65 -0.56
CA GLY A 123 -32.52 -14.01 -1.98
C GLY A 123 -33.50 -13.14 -2.79
N PHE A 124 -34.21 -12.21 -2.12
CA PHE A 124 -35.15 -11.26 -2.71
C PHE A 124 -34.86 -9.84 -2.19
N GLU A 125 -33.59 -9.48 -2.17
CA GLU A 125 -33.14 -8.14 -1.78
C GLU A 125 -33.55 -7.10 -2.82
N ARG A 126 -33.82 -5.88 -2.35
CA ARG A 126 -34.14 -4.74 -3.23
C ARG A 126 -32.99 -3.76 -3.25
N GLN A 127 -32.70 -3.21 -4.43
CA GLN A 127 -31.84 -2.04 -4.53
C GLN A 127 -32.55 -0.83 -3.92
N ILE A 128 -31.82 -0.06 -3.13
CA ILE A 128 -32.26 1.27 -2.67
C ILE A 128 -31.63 2.29 -3.62
N THR A 129 -32.44 2.87 -4.49
CA THR A 129 -31.99 3.82 -5.51
C THR A 129 -32.32 5.26 -5.11
N THR A 130 -31.74 6.23 -5.82
CA THR A 130 -31.92 7.68 -5.57
C THR A 130 -31.42 8.17 -4.21
N VAL A 131 -30.43 7.49 -3.64
CA VAL A 131 -29.78 7.90 -2.39
C VAL A 131 -28.77 9.02 -2.68
N ALA A 132 -29.03 10.21 -2.13
CA ALA A 132 -28.06 11.32 -2.14
C ALA A 132 -26.77 10.92 -1.40
N ALA A 133 -25.66 11.61 -1.67
CA ALA A 133 -24.40 11.31 -0.99
C ALA A 133 -24.54 11.59 0.52
N GLY A 134 -24.23 10.59 1.35
CA GLY A 134 -24.27 10.72 2.81
C GLY A 134 -23.06 11.49 3.34
N GLN A 135 -23.17 12.05 4.55
CA GLN A 135 -22.01 12.64 5.21
C GLN A 135 -20.97 11.56 5.54
N ILE A 136 -19.69 11.88 5.32
CA ILE A 136 -18.56 11.00 5.67
C ILE A 136 -17.85 11.57 6.89
N GLY A 137 -18.03 10.96 8.05
CA GLY A 137 -17.42 11.38 9.31
C GLY A 137 -17.74 10.42 10.47
N ALA A 138 -16.99 10.51 11.57
CA ALA A 138 -17.08 9.56 12.70
C ALA A 138 -18.47 9.46 13.35
N ASN A 139 -19.23 10.56 13.33
CA ASN A 139 -20.56 10.63 13.94
C ASN A 139 -21.70 10.47 12.92
N SER A 140 -21.40 10.17 11.64
CA SER A 140 -22.42 10.06 10.60
C SER A 140 -23.23 8.78 10.75
N THR A 141 -24.54 8.90 10.58
CA THR A 141 -25.49 7.76 10.47
C THR A 141 -26.20 7.75 9.11
N ASP A 142 -25.64 8.46 8.12
CA ASP A 142 -26.19 8.56 6.78
C ASP A 142 -25.86 7.31 5.96
N ALA A 143 -26.78 6.92 5.07
CA ALA A 143 -26.48 5.88 4.08
C ALA A 143 -25.44 6.38 3.06
N ILE A 144 -24.53 5.49 2.66
CA ILE A 144 -23.51 5.77 1.63
C ILE A 144 -24.01 5.25 0.29
N ASN A 145 -23.85 6.06 -0.76
CA ASN A 145 -24.23 5.66 -2.12
C ASN A 145 -23.03 5.14 -2.93
N GLY A 146 -23.31 4.65 -4.14
CA GLY A 146 -22.28 4.03 -5.00
C GLY A 146 -21.18 5.00 -5.46
N SER A 147 -21.47 6.29 -5.64
CA SER A 147 -20.44 7.24 -6.12
C SER A 147 -19.38 7.50 -5.05
N GLN A 148 -19.76 7.53 -3.78
CA GLN A 148 -18.82 7.71 -2.67
C GLN A 148 -17.86 6.52 -2.54
N LEU A 149 -18.38 5.29 -2.62
CA LEU A 149 -17.54 4.08 -2.59
C LEU A 149 -16.64 4.01 -3.84
N TYR A 150 -17.16 4.39 -5.01
CA TYR A 150 -16.39 4.43 -6.24
C TYR A 150 -15.21 5.41 -6.17
N SER A 151 -15.41 6.60 -5.60
CA SER A 151 -14.32 7.58 -5.38
C SER A 151 -13.20 6.98 -4.53
N VAL A 152 -13.52 6.33 -3.42
CA VAL A 152 -12.51 5.66 -2.57
C VAL A 152 -11.78 4.56 -3.32
N ALA A 153 -12.51 3.71 -4.06
CA ALA A 153 -11.90 2.63 -4.84
C ALA A 153 -10.94 3.17 -5.93
N SER A 154 -11.29 4.29 -6.58
CA SER A 154 -10.43 4.94 -7.57
C SER A 154 -9.12 5.44 -6.96
N GLU A 155 -9.16 6.05 -5.78
CA GLU A 155 -7.95 6.51 -5.07
C GLU A 155 -7.03 5.33 -4.69
N VAL A 156 -7.60 4.19 -4.29
CA VAL A 156 -6.82 2.98 -4.00
C VAL A 156 -6.10 2.45 -5.26
N VAL A 157 -6.76 2.48 -6.42
CA VAL A 157 -6.13 2.11 -7.69
C VAL A 157 -4.99 3.07 -8.05
N ALA A 158 -5.20 4.38 -7.88
CA ALA A 158 -4.16 5.38 -8.15
C ALA A 158 -2.92 5.18 -7.26
N LEU A 159 -3.13 4.86 -5.96
CA LEU A 159 -2.05 4.53 -5.03
C LEU A 159 -1.26 3.29 -5.49
N SER A 160 -1.94 2.24 -5.97
CA SER A 160 -1.30 1.03 -6.52
C SER A 160 -0.41 1.35 -7.73
N THR A 161 -0.90 2.18 -8.65
CA THR A 161 -0.11 2.65 -9.80
C THR A 161 1.12 3.45 -9.36
N GLY A 162 0.96 4.40 -8.42
CA GLY A 162 2.07 5.19 -7.89
C GLY A 162 3.14 4.32 -7.19
N LEU A 163 2.72 3.28 -6.46
CA LEU A 163 3.62 2.31 -5.86
C LEU A 163 4.40 1.50 -6.91
N SER A 164 3.73 1.08 -7.99
CA SER A 164 4.37 0.39 -9.11
C SER A 164 5.46 1.25 -9.77
N THR A 165 5.17 2.53 -10.03
CA THR A 165 6.15 3.48 -10.55
C THR A 165 7.34 3.64 -9.62
N THR A 166 7.10 3.80 -8.32
CA THR A 166 8.17 3.90 -7.31
C THR A 166 9.06 2.66 -7.32
N ASN A 167 8.48 1.46 -7.38
CA ASN A 167 9.22 0.21 -7.44
C ASN A 167 10.10 0.12 -8.70
N SER A 168 9.58 0.54 -9.86
CA SER A 168 10.37 0.62 -11.09
C SER A 168 11.53 1.61 -10.97
N SER A 169 11.32 2.79 -10.38
CA SER A 169 12.39 3.77 -10.16
C SER A 169 13.48 3.22 -9.23
N VAL A 170 13.10 2.51 -8.15
CA VAL A 170 14.06 1.85 -7.25
C VAL A 170 14.86 0.78 -7.99
N ALA A 171 14.21 -0.04 -8.82
CA ALA A 171 14.88 -1.04 -9.64
C ALA A 171 15.88 -0.38 -10.62
N SER A 172 15.48 0.68 -11.32
CA SER A 172 16.36 1.42 -12.24
C SER A 172 17.56 2.04 -11.53
N LEU A 173 17.36 2.63 -10.35
CA LEU A 173 18.45 3.18 -9.54
C LEU A 173 19.42 2.09 -9.08
N SER A 174 18.91 0.93 -8.68
CA SER A 174 19.73 -0.23 -8.32
C SER A 174 20.62 -0.68 -9.49
N THR A 175 20.04 -0.83 -10.69
CA THR A 175 20.79 -1.18 -11.89
C THR A 175 21.84 -0.12 -12.26
N SER A 176 21.48 1.17 -12.19
CA SER A 176 22.41 2.27 -12.47
C SER A 176 23.59 2.29 -11.50
N THR A 177 23.32 2.10 -10.21
CA THR A 177 24.35 2.05 -9.15
C THR A 177 25.29 0.86 -9.37
N GLN A 178 24.73 -0.32 -9.68
CA GLN A 178 25.53 -1.50 -10.00
C GLN A 178 26.41 -1.27 -11.24
N GLY A 179 25.88 -0.64 -12.29
CA GLY A 179 26.65 -0.26 -13.47
C GLY A 179 27.81 0.67 -13.14
N GLY A 180 27.54 1.75 -12.39
CA GLY A 180 28.56 2.70 -11.94
C GLY A 180 29.66 2.05 -11.10
N LEU A 181 29.29 1.13 -10.19
CA LEU A 181 30.26 0.38 -9.39
C LEU A 181 31.14 -0.54 -10.25
N THR A 182 30.56 -1.20 -11.26
CA THR A 182 31.32 -2.04 -12.21
C THR A 182 32.29 -1.20 -13.06
N SER A 183 31.86 -0.02 -13.53
CA SER A 183 32.74 0.89 -14.25
C SER A 183 33.89 1.38 -13.37
N LEU A 184 33.60 1.74 -12.11
CA LEU A 184 34.61 2.14 -11.15
C LEU A 184 35.60 1.01 -10.85
N SER A 185 35.13 -0.22 -10.66
CA SER A 185 35.99 -1.38 -10.39
C SER A 185 36.92 -1.69 -11.58
N THR A 186 36.40 -1.57 -12.80
CA THR A 186 37.19 -1.74 -14.03
C THR A 186 38.22 -0.60 -14.16
N GLY A 187 37.81 0.66 -13.97
CA GLY A 187 38.72 1.81 -14.00
C GLY A 187 39.84 1.71 -12.95
N LEU A 188 39.51 1.24 -11.74
CA LEU A 188 40.50 0.99 -10.70
C LEU A 188 41.46 -0.15 -11.08
N SER A 189 40.96 -1.23 -11.68
CA SER A 189 41.79 -2.34 -12.17
C SER A 189 42.76 -1.89 -13.28
N THR A 190 42.27 -1.08 -14.23
CA THR A 190 43.11 -0.47 -15.26
C THR A 190 44.18 0.43 -14.65
N THR A 191 43.80 1.32 -13.71
CA THR A 191 44.75 2.19 -13.00
C THR A 191 45.81 1.38 -12.26
N ASN A 192 45.41 0.34 -11.54
CA ASN A 192 46.31 -0.54 -10.82
C ASN A 192 47.30 -1.25 -11.77
N SER A 193 46.82 -1.66 -12.94
CA SER A 193 47.66 -2.27 -13.98
C SER A 193 48.67 -1.27 -14.56
N THR A 194 48.25 -0.03 -14.86
CA THR A 194 49.14 1.03 -15.32
C THR A 194 50.18 1.39 -14.25
N VAL A 195 49.79 1.49 -12.98
CA VAL A 195 50.73 1.72 -11.87
C VAL A 195 51.73 0.57 -11.75
N ALA A 196 51.30 -0.68 -11.89
CA ALA A 196 52.20 -1.83 -11.89
C ALA A 196 53.20 -1.80 -13.06
N GLN A 197 52.76 -1.38 -14.25
CA GLN A 197 53.64 -1.21 -15.42
C GLN A 197 54.62 -0.04 -15.24
N LEU A 198 54.17 1.10 -14.71
CA LEU A 198 55.04 2.25 -14.44
C LEU A 198 56.09 1.90 -13.37
N LYS A 199 55.70 1.15 -12.32
CA LYS A 199 56.67 0.63 -11.34
C LYS A 199 57.77 -0.18 -12.01
N LYS A 200 57.41 -1.13 -12.88
CA LYS A 200 58.40 -1.87 -13.68
C LYS A 200 59.26 -0.94 -14.55
N GLY A 201 58.65 0.01 -15.25
CA GLY A 201 59.35 0.96 -16.11
C GLY A 201 60.31 1.90 -15.37
N VAL A 202 59.98 2.37 -14.18
CA VAL A 202 60.90 3.16 -13.35
C VAL A 202 62.00 2.28 -12.76
N THR A 203 61.66 1.07 -12.31
CA THR A 203 62.64 0.10 -11.83
C THR A 203 63.64 -0.34 -12.90
N TYR A 204 63.24 -0.45 -14.18
CA TYR A 204 64.10 -0.96 -15.27
C TYR A 204 64.56 0.08 -16.31
N GLY A 205 63.91 1.25 -16.38
CA GLY A 205 64.08 2.22 -17.47
C GLY A 205 64.89 3.46 -17.08
N PHE A 206 64.94 3.81 -15.79
CA PHE A 206 65.86 4.84 -15.27
C PHE A 206 67.10 4.24 -14.59
N VAL A 207 67.14 2.91 -14.50
CA VAL A 207 68.19 2.13 -13.88
C VAL A 207 68.54 0.99 -14.83
N ALA A 208 69.83 0.79 -15.09
CA ALA A 208 70.34 -0.34 -15.86
C ALA A 208 70.24 -1.70 -15.09
N ASP A 209 69.05 -2.06 -14.62
CA ASP A 209 68.65 -3.37 -14.07
C ASP A 209 67.59 -3.97 -14.98
N THR A 210 67.82 -5.16 -15.52
CA THR A 210 66.90 -5.82 -16.47
C THR A 210 66.49 -7.22 -16.02
N LYS A 211 66.69 -7.62 -14.76
CA LYS A 211 66.32 -8.98 -14.28
C LYS A 211 65.03 -9.05 -13.49
N GLY A 212 64.63 -7.96 -12.84
CA GLY A 212 63.33 -7.90 -12.17
C GLY A 212 63.19 -8.56 -10.81
N ASP A 213 64.29 -8.71 -10.10
CA ASP A 213 64.34 -9.17 -8.71
C ASP A 213 64.60 -8.05 -7.68
N GLY A 214 64.89 -6.82 -8.13
CA GLY A 214 65.06 -5.65 -7.28
C GLY A 214 66.46 -5.48 -6.67
N SER A 215 67.48 -6.16 -7.21
CA SER A 215 68.86 -6.12 -6.67
C SER A 215 69.84 -5.19 -7.38
N ASP A 216 69.56 -4.67 -8.60
CA ASP A 216 70.52 -3.86 -9.35
C ASP A 216 70.19 -2.35 -9.39
N GLN A 217 70.06 -1.68 -8.23
CA GLN A 217 69.90 -0.21 -8.23
C GLN A 217 71.19 0.54 -8.66
N PRO A 218 71.11 1.64 -9.43
CA PRO A 218 72.28 2.42 -9.77
C PRO A 218 72.64 3.27 -8.56
N THR A 219 73.83 3.07 -8.02
CA THR A 219 74.27 3.86 -6.87
C THR A 219 74.89 5.15 -7.37
N VAL A 220 74.17 6.28 -7.28
CA VAL A 220 74.80 7.61 -7.39
C VAL A 220 75.55 7.88 -6.08
N THR A 221 76.88 7.68 -6.08
CA THR A 221 77.73 8.11 -4.95
C THR A 221 77.84 9.63 -4.93
N LYS A 222 78.44 10.21 -3.87
CA LYS A 222 78.50 11.66 -3.54
C LYS A 222 79.01 12.64 -4.63
N GLY A 223 79.45 12.19 -5.79
CA GLY A 223 79.89 13.08 -6.88
C GLY A 223 78.71 13.85 -7.50
N SER A 224 78.89 15.14 -7.79
CA SER A 224 77.89 15.95 -8.50
C SER A 224 77.98 15.71 -10.01
N ASN A 225 76.84 15.69 -10.71
CA ASN A 225 76.74 15.48 -12.17
C ASN A 225 77.37 14.15 -12.66
N SER A 226 77.29 13.09 -11.86
CA SER A 226 77.84 11.77 -12.20
C SER A 226 76.74 10.74 -12.42
N ALA A 227 77.01 9.73 -13.25
CA ALA A 227 76.12 8.60 -13.46
C ALA A 227 76.91 7.29 -13.34
N ALA A 228 76.48 6.37 -12.46
CA ALA A 228 76.98 5.00 -12.41
C ALA A 228 75.98 4.07 -13.12
N ILE A 229 76.38 3.48 -14.23
CA ILE A 229 75.54 2.66 -15.11
C ILE A 229 75.82 1.19 -14.82
N GLY A 230 74.76 0.45 -14.48
CA GLY A 230 74.77 -0.99 -14.22
C GLY A 230 74.86 -1.35 -12.73
N ALA A 231 74.42 -2.57 -12.41
CA ALA A 231 74.48 -3.15 -11.07
C ALA A 231 75.85 -2.96 -10.41
N ASN A 232 75.91 -2.59 -9.14
CA ASN A 232 77.18 -2.50 -8.38
C ASN A 232 78.26 -1.57 -9.01
N SER A 233 77.90 -0.72 -9.97
CA SER A 233 78.81 0.32 -10.47
C SER A 233 78.98 1.42 -9.43
N SER A 234 80.18 1.99 -9.37
CA SER A 234 80.47 3.16 -8.54
C SER A 234 81.37 4.14 -9.30
N ASP A 235 81.09 5.43 -9.15
CA ASP A 235 81.96 6.52 -9.62
C ASP A 235 83.12 6.83 -8.64
N GLY A 236 83.21 6.10 -7.52
CA GLY A 236 84.20 6.35 -6.48
C GLY A 236 84.08 7.72 -5.82
N GLY A 237 82.92 8.39 -5.92
CA GLY A 237 82.68 9.74 -5.40
C GLY A 237 83.22 10.88 -6.28
N ARG A 238 83.64 10.59 -7.51
CA ARG A 238 84.12 11.59 -8.49
C ARG A 238 82.94 12.34 -9.11
N SER A 239 83.10 13.63 -9.38
CA SER A 239 82.10 14.48 -10.05
C SER A 239 82.30 14.50 -11.57
N ASN A 240 81.24 14.76 -12.35
CA ASN A 240 81.25 14.87 -13.82
C ASN A 240 81.75 13.62 -14.57
N VAL A 241 81.44 12.42 -14.07
CA VAL A 241 81.86 11.16 -14.71
C VAL A 241 80.69 10.23 -15.00
N VAL A 242 80.84 9.40 -16.04
CA VAL A 242 80.00 8.22 -16.27
C VAL A 242 80.84 6.98 -15.95
N SER A 243 80.46 6.24 -14.91
CA SER A 243 81.11 4.98 -14.54
C SER A 243 80.26 3.80 -15.01
N VAL A 244 80.88 2.76 -15.56
CA VAL A 244 80.21 1.52 -15.98
C VAL A 244 80.57 0.31 -15.12
N GLY A 245 81.31 0.51 -14.03
CA GLY A 245 81.77 -0.57 -13.14
C GLY A 245 82.24 -0.05 -11.79
N ALA A 246 82.91 -0.89 -11.03
CA ALA A 246 83.63 -0.51 -9.81
C ALA A 246 85.09 -0.98 -9.93
N PRO A 247 86.04 -0.44 -9.13
CA PRO A 247 87.42 -0.91 -9.13
C PRO A 247 87.50 -2.44 -8.90
N GLY A 248 88.17 -3.15 -9.81
CA GLY A 248 88.26 -4.63 -9.80
C GLY A 248 87.04 -5.36 -10.35
N ALA A 249 86.02 -4.62 -10.79
CA ALA A 249 84.81 -5.10 -11.47
C ALA A 249 84.44 -4.15 -12.62
N GLU A 250 85.44 -3.69 -13.37
CA GLU A 250 85.27 -2.80 -14.51
C GLU A 250 84.49 -3.49 -15.63
N ARG A 251 83.62 -2.75 -16.32
CA ARG A 251 82.92 -3.24 -17.50
C ARG A 251 83.53 -2.65 -18.76
N GLN A 252 83.56 -3.46 -19.80
CA GLN A 252 83.91 -2.99 -21.12
C GLN A 252 82.77 -2.16 -21.69
N VAL A 253 83.11 -1.02 -22.30
CA VAL A 253 82.19 -0.30 -23.18
C VAL A 253 82.56 -0.68 -24.61
N THR A 254 81.66 -1.39 -25.27
CA THR A 254 81.84 -1.85 -26.65
C THR A 254 80.99 -1.02 -27.61
N ASN A 255 81.29 -1.10 -28.92
CA ASN A 255 80.63 -0.28 -29.96
C ASN A 255 80.79 1.24 -29.77
N VAL A 256 81.92 1.67 -29.21
CA VAL A 256 82.27 3.09 -29.08
C VAL A 256 83.00 3.53 -30.36
N ALA A 257 82.50 4.57 -31.02
CA ALA A 257 83.18 5.18 -32.16
C ALA A 257 84.51 5.81 -31.72
N ALA A 258 85.43 6.02 -32.66
CA ALA A 258 86.67 6.75 -32.37
C ALA A 258 86.36 8.14 -31.79
N GLY A 259 87.08 8.52 -30.74
CA GLY A 259 86.91 9.84 -30.13
C GLY A 259 87.28 10.95 -31.11
N THR A 260 86.66 12.12 -30.94
CA THR A 260 87.10 13.34 -31.64
C THR A 260 88.48 13.77 -31.12
N PRO A 261 89.30 14.48 -31.91
CA PRO A 261 90.70 14.82 -31.56
C PRO A 261 90.90 15.42 -30.17
N ASP A 262 89.90 16.09 -29.61
CA ASP A 262 89.97 16.78 -28.32
C ASP A 262 89.48 15.94 -27.11
N THR A 263 89.13 14.66 -27.31
CA THR A 263 88.36 13.86 -26.31
C THR A 263 89.05 12.61 -25.77
N VAL A 264 90.27 12.27 -26.22
CA VAL A 264 90.97 11.04 -25.79
C VAL A 264 92.21 11.38 -24.97
N TRP A 265 92.12 11.19 -23.65
CA TRP A 265 93.26 11.29 -22.73
C TRP A 265 93.59 9.90 -22.18
N ILE A 266 94.48 9.16 -22.85
CA ILE A 266 95.04 7.92 -22.30
C ILE A 266 96.29 8.33 -21.52
N TYR A 267 96.21 8.33 -20.18
CA TYR A 267 97.41 8.31 -19.35
C TYR A 267 97.84 6.85 -19.19
N SER A 268 98.98 6.51 -19.79
CA SER A 268 99.69 5.23 -19.64
C SER A 268 100.28 5.05 -18.26
#